data_AF-A0A6J4ICE9-F1
#
_entry.id   AF-A0A6J4ICE9-F1
#
_cell.length_a   1.000
_cell.length_b   1.000
_cell.length_c   1.000
_cell.angle_alpha   90.00
_cell.angle_beta   90.00
_cell.angle_gamma   90.00
#
_symmetry.space_group_name_H-M   'P 1'
#
loop_
_entity.id
_entity.type
_entity.pdbx_description
1 polymer ?
#
loop_
_entity_poly.entity_id
_entity_poly.type
_entity_poly.pdbx_seq_one_letter_code
_entity_poly.pdbx_strand_id
1 'polypeptide(L)'
;MLVPAGAEVVVLGDAEFDGTDVQALITSFGWSYVLRTTPTLCMTVDGYETYVDVLKPARGEWVGVRGARLTRAEYGPVQVMAIWEEAYERGLYLVTTMEDMKEALALYRKRAQIETFFSDQKSRGFEMERSHVSNPQRLSGLLLASCLAYLWVVYLGVCAKGTQWQQRLHRQDRCDLSLFRLGLRLLARCLKDTIPIPDGFLVTSPSPTCSVR
;
A
#
# COMPACT_ATOMS: atom_id res chain seq x y z
N MET A 1 5.40 -16.01 9.40
CA MET A 1 5.23 -14.61 8.95
C MET A 1 5.39 -14.58 7.44
N LEU A 2 4.52 -13.89 6.70
CA LEU A 2 4.53 -13.84 5.22
C LEU A 2 5.60 -12.87 4.64
N VAL A 3 6.30 -12.15 5.51
CA VAL A 3 7.36 -11.22 5.13
C VAL A 3 8.70 -11.97 5.13
N PRO A 4 9.53 -11.85 4.07
CA PRO A 4 10.85 -12.48 4.02
C PRO A 4 11.74 -12.10 5.21
N ALA A 5 12.59 -13.02 5.63
CA ALA A 5 13.57 -12.75 6.69
C ALA A 5 14.52 -11.62 6.27
N GLY A 6 14.74 -10.65 7.18
CA GLY A 6 15.62 -9.50 6.94
C GLY A 6 15.02 -8.40 6.05
N ALA A 7 13.75 -8.50 5.63
CA ALA A 7 13.10 -7.43 4.90
C ALA A 7 12.81 -6.23 5.82
N GLU A 8 13.16 -5.04 5.36
CA GLU A 8 12.73 -3.79 5.97
C GLU A 8 11.28 -3.50 5.58
N VAL A 9 10.45 -3.20 6.57
CA VAL A 9 9.02 -2.96 6.37
C VAL A 9 8.66 -1.58 6.87
N VAL A 10 7.98 -0.82 6.02
CA VAL A 10 7.38 0.47 6.35
C VAL A 10 5.87 0.39 6.14
N VAL A 11 5.10 0.58 7.21
CA VAL A 11 3.64 0.59 7.17
C VAL A 11 3.14 1.99 6.84
N LEU A 12 2.28 2.11 5.83
CA LEU A 12 1.65 3.37 5.43
C LEU A 12 0.16 3.33 5.77
N GLY A 13 -0.35 4.34 6.47
CA GLY A 13 -1.75 4.34 6.94
C GLY A 13 -2.36 5.74 6.98
N ASP A 14 -3.67 5.82 6.78
CA ASP A 14 -4.43 7.07 6.90
C ASP A 14 -4.77 7.38 8.37
N ALA A 15 -5.52 8.46 8.62
CA ALA A 15 -5.82 8.96 9.96
C ALA A 15 -6.56 7.95 10.86
N GLU A 16 -7.21 6.93 10.29
CA GLU A 16 -7.84 5.84 11.04
C GLU A 16 -6.83 5.01 11.88
N PHE A 17 -5.53 5.13 11.60
CA PHE A 17 -4.46 4.44 12.30
C PHE A 17 -3.66 5.37 13.24
N ASP A 18 -4.20 6.54 13.59
CA ASP A 18 -3.50 7.53 14.43
C ASP A 18 -3.39 7.14 15.93
N GLY A 19 -4.00 6.02 16.34
CA GLY A 19 -3.90 5.46 17.68
C GLY A 19 -2.50 4.92 18.04
N THR A 20 -2.05 5.21 19.26
CA THR A 20 -0.72 4.80 19.76
C THR A 20 -0.58 3.29 19.92
N ASP A 21 -1.67 2.56 20.19
CA ASP A 21 -1.64 1.09 20.31
C ASP A 21 -1.26 0.41 18.99
N VAL A 22 -1.81 0.88 17.87
CA VAL A 22 -1.46 0.38 16.54
C VAL A 22 -0.01 0.69 16.20
N GLN A 23 0.44 1.92 16.51
CA GLN A 23 1.82 2.34 16.30
C GLN A 23 2.81 1.50 17.12
N ALA A 24 2.48 1.23 18.39
CA ALA A 24 3.27 0.37 19.26
C ALA A 24 3.31 -1.07 18.74
N LEU A 25 2.18 -1.60 18.26
CA LEU A 25 2.12 -2.93 17.66
C LEU A 25 3.01 -3.04 16.41
N ILE A 26 2.98 -2.06 15.49
CA ILE A 26 3.86 -2.03 14.31
C ILE A 26 5.33 -2.05 14.74
N THR A 27 5.68 -1.20 15.70
CA THR A 27 7.04 -1.11 16.24
C THR A 27 7.47 -2.42 16.92
N SER A 28 6.54 -3.13 17.57
CA SER A 28 6.82 -4.44 18.20
C SER A 28 7.26 -5.52 17.19
N PHE A 29 6.89 -5.38 15.92
CA PHE A 29 7.37 -6.25 14.84
C PHE A 29 8.74 -5.82 14.27
N GLY A 30 9.34 -4.76 14.81
CA GLY A 30 10.56 -4.14 14.29
C GLY A 30 10.33 -3.38 12.98
N TRP A 31 9.08 -3.01 12.68
CA TRP A 31 8.71 -2.30 11.47
C TRP A 31 8.66 -0.80 11.71
N SER A 32 8.95 -0.03 10.66
CA SER A 32 8.76 1.41 10.64
C SER A 32 7.36 1.76 10.15
N TYR A 33 6.93 3.01 10.35
CA TYR A 33 5.66 3.48 9.80
C TYR A 33 5.69 4.93 9.36
N VAL A 34 4.76 5.28 8.49
CA VAL A 34 4.37 6.66 8.15
C VAL A 34 2.84 6.70 8.16
N LEU A 35 2.27 7.27 9.21
CA LEU A 35 0.83 7.32 9.40
C LEU A 35 0.35 8.76 9.34
N ARG A 36 -0.80 8.99 8.72
CA ARG A 36 -1.45 10.29 8.80
C ARG A 36 -1.99 10.53 10.20
N THR A 37 -1.96 11.78 10.62
CA THR A 37 -2.61 12.20 11.85
C THR A 37 -3.43 13.48 11.64
N THR A 38 -4.04 13.94 12.72
CA THR A 38 -4.85 15.15 12.78
C THR A 38 -4.03 16.31 13.34
N PRO A 39 -4.33 17.56 12.93
CA PRO A 39 -3.70 18.74 13.54
C PRO A 39 -4.01 18.85 15.05
N THR A 40 -5.09 18.22 15.50
CA THR A 40 -5.51 18.20 16.91
C THR A 40 -4.81 17.13 17.75
N LEU A 41 -3.89 16.34 17.19
CA LEU A 41 -3.09 15.41 17.96
C LEU A 41 -2.20 16.20 18.94
N CYS A 42 -2.24 15.83 20.21
CA CYS A 42 -1.35 16.37 21.24
C CYS A 42 0.05 15.73 21.12
N MET A 43 1.10 16.52 21.28
CA MET A 43 2.47 16.06 21.35
C MET A 43 3.30 16.87 22.34
N THR A 44 4.30 16.23 22.95
CA THR A 44 5.32 16.86 23.78
C THR A 44 6.64 16.89 23.01
N VAL A 45 7.26 18.06 22.90
CA VAL A 45 8.54 18.29 22.22
C VAL A 45 9.42 19.14 23.12
N ASP A 46 10.65 18.70 23.38
CA ASP A 46 11.60 19.38 24.27
C ASP A 46 11.00 19.75 25.65
N GLY A 47 10.08 18.92 26.15
CA GLY A 47 9.40 19.11 27.43
C GLY A 47 8.19 20.05 27.41
N TYR A 48 7.80 20.57 26.24
CA TYR A 48 6.63 21.43 26.08
C TYR A 48 5.48 20.66 25.41
N GLU A 49 4.33 20.62 26.08
CA GLU A 49 3.08 20.07 25.52
C GLU A 49 2.48 21.07 24.51
N THR A 50 2.13 20.58 23.32
CA THR A 50 1.51 21.34 22.25
C THR A 50 0.63 20.44 21.38
N TYR A 51 0.09 20.98 20.30
CA TYR A 51 -0.65 20.24 19.28
C TYR A 51 0.11 20.27 17.96
N VAL A 52 -0.12 19.26 17.12
CA VAL A 52 0.51 19.17 15.79
C VAL A 52 0.18 20.38 14.91
N ASP A 53 -0.96 21.03 15.14
CA ASP A 53 -1.36 22.26 14.45
C ASP A 53 -0.38 23.42 14.63
N VAL A 54 0.53 23.39 15.60
CA VAL A 54 1.55 24.42 15.82
C VAL A 54 2.52 24.53 14.63
N LEU A 55 2.69 23.44 13.87
CA LEU A 55 3.64 23.38 12.75
C LEU A 55 3.29 24.31 11.58
N LYS A 56 1.99 24.61 11.39
CA LYS A 56 1.41 25.54 10.38
C LYS A 56 2.29 25.80 9.14
N PRO A 57 2.56 24.79 8.29
CA PRO A 57 3.35 25.00 7.07
C PRO A 57 2.62 25.98 6.14
N ALA A 58 3.36 26.85 5.44
CA ALA A 58 2.76 27.61 4.34
C ALA A 58 2.56 26.71 3.11
N ARG A 59 1.71 27.16 2.17
CA ARG A 59 1.51 26.45 0.90
C ARG A 59 2.82 26.42 0.11
N GLY A 60 3.20 25.23 -0.33
CA GLY A 60 4.51 24.93 -0.95
C GLY A 60 5.57 24.45 0.05
N GLU A 61 5.30 24.45 1.35
CA GLU A 61 6.29 24.16 2.39
C GLU A 61 5.99 22.86 3.17
N TRP A 62 7.01 22.42 3.90
CA TRP A 62 6.87 21.41 4.94
C TRP A 62 7.69 21.79 6.16
N VAL A 63 7.19 21.39 7.33
CA VAL A 63 7.84 21.57 8.63
C VAL A 63 7.85 20.22 9.32
N GLY A 64 8.96 19.89 9.98
CA GLY A 64 9.12 18.63 10.70
C GLY A 64 9.76 18.84 12.05
N VAL A 65 9.32 18.06 13.03
CA VAL A 65 9.86 18.01 14.38
C VAL A 65 10.28 16.58 14.69
N ARG A 66 11.42 16.45 15.37
CA ARG A 66 11.99 15.16 15.78
C ARG A 66 11.80 14.99 17.29
N GLY A 67 11.77 13.74 17.74
CA GLY A 67 11.78 13.45 19.18
C GLY A 67 10.45 13.74 19.87
N ALA A 68 9.35 13.87 19.12
CA ALA A 68 8.04 14.15 19.68
C ALA A 68 7.51 12.93 20.44
N ARG A 69 6.81 13.17 21.54
CA ARG A 69 6.06 12.16 22.28
C ARG A 69 4.58 12.44 22.10
N LEU A 70 3.83 11.47 21.60
CA LEU A 70 2.44 11.64 21.22
C LEU A 70 1.51 11.39 22.38
N THR A 71 0.43 12.15 22.41
CA THR A 71 -0.65 12.12 23.40
C THR A 71 -0.13 12.35 24.82
N ARG A 72 -1.04 12.42 25.78
CA ARG A 72 -0.69 12.46 27.21
C ARG A 72 -0.08 11.16 27.74
N ALA A 73 -0.14 10.07 26.96
CA ALA A 73 0.54 8.82 27.28
C ALA A 73 2.05 8.85 26.93
N GLU A 74 2.55 9.96 26.36
CA GLU A 74 3.98 10.19 26.08
C GLU A 74 4.62 9.11 25.17
N TYR A 75 3.83 8.56 24.24
CA TYR A 75 4.27 7.52 23.31
C TYR A 75 5.32 8.06 22.33
N GLY A 76 6.46 7.41 22.21
CA GLY A 76 7.56 7.84 21.34
C GLY A 76 8.93 7.65 22.00
N PRO A 77 9.99 8.29 21.49
CA PRO A 77 9.99 9.40 20.53
C PRO A 77 9.67 9.00 19.09
N VAL A 78 9.03 9.90 18.34
CA VAL A 78 8.72 9.79 16.91
C VAL A 78 9.02 11.12 16.19
N GLN A 79 8.98 11.11 14.86
CA GLN A 79 9.00 12.33 14.05
C GLN A 79 7.59 12.71 13.63
N VAL A 80 7.31 14.02 13.62
CA VAL A 80 6.02 14.58 13.20
C VAL A 80 6.27 15.58 12.09
N MET A 81 5.46 15.54 11.05
CA MET A 81 5.57 16.43 9.90
C MET A 81 4.23 17.06 9.57
N ALA A 82 4.28 18.31 9.13
CA ALA A 82 3.19 19.00 8.47
C ALA A 82 3.66 19.45 7.07
N ILE A 83 2.89 19.12 6.05
CA ILE A 83 3.22 19.38 4.65
C ILE A 83 2.03 20.06 3.99
N TRP A 84 2.23 21.17 3.28
CA TRP A 84 1.20 21.74 2.42
C TRP A 84 1.73 21.85 1.00
N GLU A 85 1.43 20.85 0.17
CA GLU A 85 1.79 20.87 -1.25
C GLU A 85 0.87 21.81 -2.05
N GLU A 86 1.42 22.53 -3.03
CA GLU A 86 0.68 23.55 -3.80
C GLU A 86 -0.58 23.02 -4.48
N ALA A 87 -0.56 21.77 -4.93
CA ALA A 87 -1.69 21.16 -5.63
C ALA A 87 -2.90 20.87 -4.72
N TYR A 88 -2.78 21.01 -3.40
CA TYR A 88 -3.81 20.60 -2.45
C TYR A 88 -4.40 21.77 -1.66
N GLU A 89 -5.69 21.64 -1.32
CA GLU A 89 -6.45 22.66 -0.59
C GLU A 89 -6.11 22.73 0.90
N ARG A 90 -5.52 21.66 1.46
CA ARG A 90 -5.26 21.52 2.91
C ARG A 90 -3.93 20.85 3.16
N GLY A 91 -3.34 21.15 4.32
CA GLY A 91 -2.14 20.49 4.81
C GLY A 91 -2.36 19.02 5.17
N LEU A 92 -1.30 18.24 5.01
CA LEU A 92 -1.15 16.84 5.39
C LEU A 92 -0.27 16.78 6.64
N TYR A 93 -0.69 16.02 7.64
CA TYR A 93 0.07 15.80 8.86
C TYR A 93 0.42 14.33 8.99
N LEU A 94 1.69 14.03 9.26
CA LEU A 94 2.23 12.68 9.32
C LEU A 94 2.99 12.47 10.64
N VAL A 95 2.93 11.25 11.14
CA VAL A 95 3.76 10.73 12.23
C VAL A 95 4.56 9.56 11.68
N THR A 96 5.85 9.50 11.97
CA THR A 96 6.72 8.43 11.50
C THR A 96 7.77 8.06 12.53
N THR A 97 8.26 6.82 12.47
CA THR A 97 9.48 6.37 13.16
C THR A 97 10.73 6.50 12.30
N MET A 98 10.60 6.91 11.04
CA MET A 98 11.71 7.01 10.10
C MET A 98 12.55 8.27 10.33
N GLU A 99 13.87 8.08 10.41
CA GLU A 99 14.80 9.19 10.60
C GLU A 99 14.83 10.17 9.40
N ASP A 100 14.73 9.66 8.18
CA ASP A 100 14.59 10.48 6.97
C ASP A 100 13.12 10.78 6.68
N MET A 101 12.70 11.97 7.15
CA MET A 101 11.37 12.52 6.93
C MET A 101 11.03 12.75 5.44
N LYS A 102 12.01 13.01 4.58
CA LYS A 102 11.77 13.17 3.13
C LYS A 102 11.48 11.82 2.48
N GLU A 103 12.22 10.79 2.87
CA GLU A 103 11.95 9.42 2.46
C GLU A 103 10.57 8.96 2.94
N ALA A 104 10.23 9.23 4.20
CA ALA A 104 8.92 8.93 4.77
C ALA A 104 7.78 9.55 3.93
N LEU A 105 7.90 10.83 3.56
CA LEU A 105 6.93 11.50 2.69
C LEU A 105 6.87 10.85 1.29
N ALA A 106 8.02 10.52 0.70
CA ALA A 106 8.08 9.86 -0.60
C ALA A 106 7.42 8.47 -0.59
N LEU A 107 7.59 7.70 0.48
CA LEU A 107 6.88 6.44 0.69
C LEU A 107 5.38 6.68 0.89
N TYR A 108 5.00 7.64 1.73
CA TYR A 108 3.59 7.94 2.02
C TYR A 108 2.78 8.31 0.76
N ARG A 109 3.40 9.01 -0.22
CA ARG A 109 2.75 9.29 -1.52
C ARG A 109 2.31 8.02 -2.25
N LYS A 110 2.92 6.85 -1.98
CA LYS A 110 2.51 5.56 -2.54
C LYS A 110 1.28 4.96 -1.85
N ARG A 111 0.83 5.48 -0.70
CA ARG A 111 -0.32 4.96 0.08
C ARG A 111 -1.59 4.83 -0.78
N ALA A 112 -1.85 5.78 -1.67
CA ALA A 112 -3.03 5.77 -2.54
C ALA A 112 -3.10 4.56 -3.50
N GLN A 113 -1.99 3.83 -3.70
CA GLN A 113 -1.98 2.62 -4.53
C GLN A 113 -2.97 1.55 -4.03
N ILE A 114 -3.22 1.48 -2.71
CA ILE A 114 -4.16 0.51 -2.13
C ILE A 114 -5.61 0.77 -2.55
N GLU A 115 -5.97 2.01 -2.89
CA GLU A 115 -7.32 2.36 -3.37
C GLU A 115 -7.60 1.75 -4.75
N THR A 116 -6.56 1.66 -5.60
CA THR A 116 -6.67 1.00 -6.90
C THR A 116 -6.93 -0.50 -6.69
N PHE A 117 -6.18 -1.13 -5.80
CA PHE A 117 -6.42 -2.52 -5.39
C PHE A 117 -7.86 -2.73 -4.89
N PHE A 118 -8.32 -1.94 -3.91
CA PHE A 118 -9.69 -2.07 -3.39
C PHE A 118 -10.75 -1.89 -4.45
N SER A 119 -10.50 -1.03 -5.44
CA SER A 119 -11.46 -0.85 -6.49
C SER A 119 -11.48 -1.96 -7.53
N ASP A 120 -10.33 -2.52 -7.87
CA ASP A 120 -10.21 -3.69 -8.75
C ASP A 120 -10.83 -4.95 -8.11
N GLN A 121 -10.80 -5.06 -6.77
CA GLN A 121 -11.51 -6.12 -6.03
C GLN A 121 -13.04 -5.99 -6.14
N LYS A 122 -13.55 -4.78 -6.31
CA LYS A 122 -14.98 -4.47 -6.40
C LYS A 122 -15.47 -4.50 -7.86
N SER A 123 -16.47 -3.69 -8.18
CA SER A 123 -17.08 -3.53 -9.51
C SER A 123 -16.16 -3.28 -10.69
N ARG A 124 -14.89 -2.86 -10.50
CA ARG A 124 -13.95 -2.67 -11.62
C ARG A 124 -13.21 -3.92 -12.04
N GLY A 125 -13.31 -5.03 -11.30
CA GLY A 125 -12.60 -6.26 -11.60
C GLY A 125 -13.32 -7.52 -11.10
N PHE A 126 -13.02 -7.97 -9.89
CA PHE A 126 -13.51 -9.26 -9.39
C PHE A 126 -14.95 -9.24 -8.85
N GLU A 127 -15.57 -8.06 -8.74
CA GLU A 127 -16.96 -7.89 -8.33
C GLU A 127 -17.28 -8.61 -7.00
N MET A 128 -16.37 -8.53 -6.03
CA MET A 128 -16.46 -9.25 -4.76
C MET A 128 -17.79 -9.00 -4.02
N GLU A 129 -18.39 -7.81 -4.15
CA GLU A 129 -19.71 -7.50 -3.59
C GLU A 129 -20.86 -8.38 -4.14
N ARG A 130 -20.71 -8.97 -5.32
CA ARG A 130 -21.71 -9.84 -5.95
C ARG A 130 -21.56 -11.32 -5.59
N SER A 131 -20.54 -11.68 -4.81
CA SER A 131 -20.31 -13.07 -4.40
C SER A 131 -21.41 -13.62 -3.48
N HIS A 132 -22.18 -12.75 -2.81
CA HIS A 132 -23.21 -13.09 -1.82
C HIS A 132 -22.73 -14.03 -0.69
N VAL A 133 -21.41 -14.11 -0.45
CA VAL A 133 -20.84 -14.94 0.60
C VAL A 133 -21.03 -14.27 1.96
N SER A 134 -21.91 -14.83 2.79
CA SER A 134 -22.20 -14.33 4.14
C SER A 134 -21.39 -15.03 5.24
N ASN A 135 -20.84 -16.22 4.98
CA ASN A 135 -20.04 -16.96 5.95
C ASN A 135 -18.62 -16.34 6.07
N PRO A 136 -18.18 -15.90 7.27
CA PRO A 136 -16.91 -15.21 7.44
C PRO A 136 -15.67 -16.03 7.04
N GLN A 137 -15.66 -17.34 7.31
CA GLN A 137 -14.53 -18.21 6.97
C GLN A 137 -14.41 -18.37 5.45
N ARG A 138 -15.54 -18.55 4.76
CA ARG A 138 -15.58 -18.61 3.29
C ARG A 138 -15.21 -17.29 2.67
N LEU A 139 -15.65 -16.17 3.25
CA LEU A 139 -15.26 -14.83 2.81
C LEU A 139 -13.75 -14.61 2.96
N SER A 140 -13.16 -15.01 4.09
CA SER A 140 -11.72 -14.95 4.31
C SER A 140 -10.93 -15.74 3.24
N GLY A 141 -11.36 -16.98 2.95
CA GLY A 141 -10.76 -17.79 1.89
C GLY A 141 -10.89 -17.15 0.50
N LEU A 142 -12.06 -16.60 0.18
CA LEU A 142 -12.29 -15.90 -1.09
C LEU A 142 -11.44 -14.63 -1.21
N LEU A 143 -11.30 -13.86 -0.13
CA LEU A 143 -10.44 -12.68 -0.08
C LEU A 143 -8.98 -13.07 -0.31
N LEU A 144 -8.48 -14.12 0.33
CA LEU A 144 -7.12 -14.60 0.10
C LEU A 144 -6.91 -15.04 -1.36
N ALA A 145 -7.85 -15.83 -1.91
CA ALA A 145 -7.78 -16.27 -3.30
C ALA A 145 -7.82 -15.10 -4.28
N SER A 146 -8.67 -14.10 -4.04
CA SER A 146 -8.75 -12.89 -4.88
C SER A 146 -7.48 -12.04 -4.78
N CYS A 147 -6.84 -11.91 -3.60
CA CYS A 147 -5.55 -11.24 -3.47
C CYS A 147 -4.46 -11.93 -4.32
N LEU A 148 -4.39 -13.27 -4.29
CA LEU A 148 -3.44 -14.03 -5.11
C LEU A 148 -3.74 -13.89 -6.61
N ALA A 149 -5.02 -13.97 -6.99
CA ALA A 149 -5.46 -13.75 -8.36
C ALA A 149 -5.13 -12.33 -8.84
N TYR A 150 -5.26 -11.31 -7.98
CA TYR A 150 -4.91 -9.94 -8.29
C TYR A 150 -3.43 -9.81 -8.67
N LEU A 151 -2.53 -10.38 -7.86
CA LEU A 151 -1.10 -10.35 -8.14
C LEU A 151 -0.76 -11.03 -9.48
N TRP A 152 -1.38 -12.18 -9.74
CA TRP A 152 -1.22 -12.89 -11.01
C TRP A 152 -1.72 -12.08 -12.20
N VAL A 153 -2.88 -11.44 -12.10
CA VAL A 153 -3.45 -10.58 -13.15
C VAL A 153 -2.58 -9.35 -13.38
N VAL A 154 -2.05 -8.72 -12.33
CA VAL A 154 -1.10 -7.60 -12.47
C VAL A 154 0.17 -8.05 -13.19
N TYR A 155 0.70 -9.23 -12.86
CA TYR A 155 1.83 -9.83 -13.57
C TYR A 155 1.52 -10.01 -15.07
N LEU A 156 0.36 -10.56 -15.42
CA LEU A 156 -0.06 -10.67 -16.82
C LEU A 156 -0.16 -9.30 -17.51
N GLY A 157 -0.58 -8.26 -16.78
CA GLY A 157 -0.57 -6.88 -17.24
C GLY A 157 0.83 -6.37 -17.57
N VAL A 158 1.83 -6.70 -16.75
CA VAL A 158 3.24 -6.37 -17.01
C VAL A 158 3.74 -7.10 -18.25
N CYS A 159 3.44 -8.41 -18.38
CA CYS A 159 3.77 -9.17 -19.57
C CYS A 159 3.15 -8.55 -20.83
N ALA A 160 1.86 -8.22 -20.79
CA ALA A 160 1.12 -7.60 -21.89
C ALA A 160 1.73 -6.25 -22.32
N LYS A 161 2.35 -5.52 -21.39
CA LYS A 161 3.02 -4.24 -21.66
C LYS A 161 4.42 -4.44 -22.28
N GLY A 162 5.18 -5.42 -21.80
CA GLY A 162 6.58 -5.64 -22.21
C GLY A 162 6.76 -6.49 -23.48
N THR A 163 5.82 -7.39 -23.76
CA THR A 163 5.78 -8.16 -25.00
C THR A 163 4.85 -7.44 -25.99
N GLN A 164 5.14 -7.43 -27.30
CA GLN A 164 4.45 -6.65 -28.35
C GLN A 164 2.91 -6.91 -28.52
N TRP A 165 2.24 -7.53 -27.55
CA TRP A 165 0.79 -7.72 -27.47
C TRP A 165 -0.02 -6.42 -27.44
N GLN A 166 0.61 -5.28 -27.09
CA GLN A 166 -0.04 -3.97 -27.11
C GLN A 166 -0.77 -3.69 -28.43
N GLN A 167 -0.21 -4.11 -29.58
CA GLN A 167 -0.82 -3.90 -30.89
C GLN A 167 -2.00 -4.84 -31.19
N ARG A 168 -2.11 -5.96 -30.47
CA ARG A 168 -3.17 -6.98 -30.64
C ARG A 168 -4.29 -6.89 -29.59
N LEU A 169 -4.04 -6.21 -28.46
CA LEU A 169 -5.00 -6.06 -27.35
C LEU A 169 -5.63 -4.66 -27.30
N HIS A 170 -5.10 -3.69 -28.07
CA HIS A 170 -5.58 -2.31 -28.06
C HIS A 170 -5.33 -1.55 -29.37
N ARG A 171 -6.13 -0.50 -29.63
CA ARG A 171 -5.83 0.51 -30.65
C ARG A 171 -4.66 1.37 -30.18
N GLN A 172 -3.75 1.71 -31.09
CA GLN A 172 -2.49 2.40 -30.79
C GLN A 172 -2.65 3.86 -30.32
N ASP A 173 -3.84 4.47 -30.38
CA ASP A 173 -4.00 5.92 -30.20
C ASP A 173 -4.18 6.39 -28.74
N ARG A 174 -4.52 5.50 -27.78
CA ARG A 174 -4.60 5.79 -26.34
C ARG A 174 -4.34 4.54 -25.50
N CYS A 175 -3.61 4.66 -24.40
CA CYS A 175 -3.41 3.56 -23.46
C CYS A 175 -3.75 4.01 -22.03
N ASP A 176 -5.05 4.05 -21.71
CA ASP A 176 -5.58 4.53 -20.42
C ASP A 176 -5.88 3.36 -19.45
N LEU A 177 -5.39 2.15 -19.72
CA LEU A 177 -5.72 0.95 -18.95
C LEU A 177 -4.70 0.67 -17.85
N SER A 178 -5.18 0.35 -16.65
CA SER A 178 -4.36 -0.16 -15.56
C SER A 178 -3.73 -1.52 -15.93
N LEU A 179 -2.61 -1.86 -15.29
CA LEU A 179 -1.97 -3.18 -15.46
C LEU A 179 -2.95 -4.32 -15.20
N PHE A 180 -3.77 -4.20 -14.16
CA PHE A 180 -4.81 -5.18 -13.86
C PHE A 180 -5.78 -5.40 -15.03
N ARG A 181 -6.31 -4.33 -15.63
CA ARG A 181 -7.22 -4.44 -16.80
C ARG A 181 -6.52 -5.01 -18.03
N LEU A 182 -5.25 -4.64 -18.27
CA LEU A 182 -4.46 -5.23 -19.34
C LEU A 182 -4.26 -6.74 -19.13
N GLY A 183 -3.99 -7.16 -17.89
CA GLY A 183 -3.86 -8.56 -17.51
C GLY A 183 -5.13 -9.36 -17.76
N LEU A 184 -6.30 -8.84 -17.35
CA LEU A 184 -7.59 -9.49 -17.62
C LEU A 184 -7.86 -9.63 -19.13
N ARG A 185 -7.52 -8.61 -19.92
CA ARG A 185 -7.67 -8.67 -21.39
C ARG A 185 -6.75 -9.69 -22.03
N LEU A 186 -5.49 -9.76 -21.59
CA LEU A 186 -4.55 -10.77 -22.07
C LEU A 186 -5.08 -12.17 -21.72
N LEU A 187 -5.50 -12.40 -20.47
CA LEU A 187 -6.05 -13.67 -20.03
C LEU A 187 -7.27 -14.08 -20.87
N ALA A 188 -8.23 -13.17 -21.05
CA ALA A 188 -9.41 -13.42 -21.87
C ALA A 188 -9.04 -13.76 -23.33
N ARG A 189 -7.99 -13.13 -23.89
CA ARG A 189 -7.49 -13.42 -25.24
C ARG A 189 -6.84 -14.80 -25.34
N CYS A 190 -5.96 -15.14 -24.39
CA CYS A 190 -5.33 -16.47 -24.32
C CYS A 190 -6.39 -17.58 -24.26
N LEU A 191 -7.41 -17.41 -23.41
CA LEU A 191 -8.51 -18.36 -23.29
C LEU A 191 -9.37 -18.44 -24.56
N LYS A 192 -9.70 -17.29 -25.18
CA LYS A 192 -10.52 -17.24 -26.39
C LYS A 192 -9.83 -17.85 -27.61
N ASP A 193 -8.55 -17.55 -27.79
CA ASP A 193 -7.78 -17.98 -28.96
C ASP A 193 -7.01 -19.30 -28.71
N THR A 194 -7.14 -19.89 -27.51
CA THR A 194 -6.40 -21.10 -27.10
C THR A 194 -4.88 -20.94 -27.23
N ILE A 195 -4.36 -19.77 -26.85
CA ILE A 195 -2.93 -19.46 -26.87
C ILE A 195 -2.37 -19.66 -25.45
N PRO A 196 -1.12 -20.16 -25.30
CA PRO A 196 -0.49 -20.29 -23.99
C PRO A 196 -0.52 -18.98 -23.18
N ILE A 197 -0.79 -19.11 -21.88
CA ILE A 197 -0.69 -18.01 -20.93
C ILE A 197 0.80 -17.82 -20.59
N PRO A 198 1.30 -16.57 -20.49
CA PRO A 198 2.69 -16.34 -20.09
C PRO A 198 3.06 -17.00 -18.76
N ASP A 199 4.17 -17.75 -18.78
CA ASP A 199 4.75 -18.41 -17.62
C ASP A 199 5.65 -17.44 -16.82
N GLY A 200 5.66 -17.57 -15.48
CA GLY A 200 6.66 -16.89 -14.64
C GLY A 200 6.18 -16.34 -13.30
N PHE A 201 4.87 -16.34 -13.02
CA PHE A 201 4.35 -15.98 -11.69
C PHE A 201 4.28 -17.16 -10.70
N LEU A 202 4.70 -18.36 -11.12
CA LEU A 202 4.77 -19.50 -10.22
C LEU A 202 6.02 -19.36 -9.34
N VAL A 203 5.81 -19.22 -8.03
CA VAL A 203 6.86 -19.47 -7.04
C VAL A 203 7.27 -20.94 -7.22
N THR A 204 8.41 -21.17 -7.86
CA THR A 204 9.00 -22.51 -7.87
C THR A 204 9.37 -22.84 -6.43
N SER A 205 8.58 -23.70 -5.80
CA SER A 205 9.07 -24.39 -4.61
C SER A 205 10.28 -25.21 -5.09
N PRO A 206 11.47 -25.11 -4.47
CA PRO A 206 12.47 -26.13 -4.73
C PRO A 206 11.84 -27.47 -4.34
N SER A 207 11.77 -28.39 -5.29
CA SER A 207 11.30 -29.75 -5.05
C SER A 207 12.08 -30.31 -3.85
N PRO A 208 11.43 -30.91 -2.84
CA PRO A 208 12.16 -31.59 -1.79
C PRO A 208 13.01 -32.67 -2.48
N THR A 209 14.33 -32.52 -2.38
CA THR A 209 15.27 -33.55 -2.82
C THR A 209 14.97 -34.79 -1.98
N CYS A 210 14.26 -35.74 -2.59
CA CYS A 210 14.08 -37.06 -2.01
C CYS A 210 15.46 -37.73 -1.98
N SER A 211 16.18 -37.59 -0.88
CA SER A 211 17.35 -38.41 -0.62
C SER A 211 16.84 -39.81 -0.28
N VAL A 212 16.72 -40.64 -1.31
CA VAL A 212 16.58 -42.09 -1.14
C VAL A 212 17.89 -42.57 -0.51
N ARG A 213 17.80 -43.05 0.74
CA ARG A 213 18.83 -43.90 1.36
C ARG A 213 18.54 -45.35 1.01
#